data_AF-K7F206-F1
#
_entry.id   AF-K7F206-F1
#
_cell.length_a   1.000
_cell.length_b   1.000
_cell.length_c   1.000
_cell.angle_alpha   90.00
_cell.angle_beta   90.00
_cell.angle_gamma   90.00
#
_symmetry.space_group_name_H-M   'P 1'
#
loop_
_entity.id
_entity.type
_entity.pdbx_description
1 polymer ?
#
loop_
_entity_poly.entity_id
_entity_poly.type
_entity_poly.pdbx_seq_one_letter_code
_entity_poly.pdbx_strand_id
1 'polypeptide(L)'
;MKPSKLKRHLECKHPEYVSKPIDFFHKKSMKSTLSMGSSYEVSKLIAETGYSHTVGEKLILPALNSITSRIYGGKKGNQLGSLSLSNNTVKRRIEEIAKNIEEMLIHRLQNSQFFALQVDEITDIADAANLMCFVRYDYESSIQDDLLFCKPLPTRTTAADIFKLINDFIIQSDIDWKKCVGLSSDGARAMAGSCTGLVLQIRAVVPDCVWVHCSNHREALAVKTMPSLLSSTLQECVKFINYIKARPLNSRIFTALCNELGSEHEHLLLHCESRWLSKGNILKRLFEMKDEVLLFLEPTPSIGKFKDRFHEFDWFTMVAYLCDIFCLLSELSLNLQGTKINIFKVDEKEKLCLWAQRVNKRNFKSFCTSTELQEKCDFCSNPRTSILNEYFPPIDASKMWIKNPFTVDTENEEILQLSASEVDSLIELSCDSALKENFDKLSLIDFWLSCRNEYSHSSEKAVKFLMPFVTTYKCETSFSSLVFFKNKYRNRLNVEPDLRIKLS
;
A
#
# COMPACT_ATOMS: atom_id res chain seq x y z
N MET A 1 20.54 11.53 44.09
CA MET A 1 20.95 10.93 45.38
C MET A 1 21.38 12.07 46.32
N LYS A 2 21.06 12.07 47.63
CA LYS A 2 21.55 13.12 48.56
C LYS A 2 23.11 13.13 48.56
N PRO A 3 23.80 14.30 48.61
CA PRO A 3 25.26 14.37 48.47
C PRO A 3 26.05 13.49 49.45
N SER A 4 25.59 13.41 50.70
CA SER A 4 26.18 12.56 51.74
C SER A 4 26.06 11.06 51.46
N LYS A 5 25.01 10.63 50.76
CA LYS A 5 24.81 9.23 50.36
C LYS A 5 25.63 8.87 49.11
N LEU A 6 25.85 9.83 48.21
CA LEU A 6 26.69 9.65 47.03
C LEU A 6 28.17 9.52 47.41
N LYS A 7 28.67 10.38 48.31
CA LYS A 7 30.05 10.31 48.82
C LYS A 7 30.34 8.95 49.48
N ARG A 8 29.45 8.50 50.38
CA ARG A 8 29.57 7.19 51.03
C ARG A 8 29.48 6.02 50.03
N HIS A 9 28.65 6.14 48.99
CA HIS A 9 28.56 5.12 47.94
C HIS A 9 29.85 5.02 47.12
N LEU A 10 30.44 6.17 46.73
CA LEU A 10 31.73 6.20 46.04
C LEU A 10 32.85 5.64 46.93
N GLU A 11 32.93 6.05 48.20
CA GLU A 11 33.95 5.58 49.13
C GLU A 11 33.87 4.07 49.41
N CYS A 12 32.65 3.51 49.53
CA CYS A 12 32.47 2.11 49.89
C CYS A 12 32.40 1.13 48.70
N LYS A 13 32.02 1.59 47.50
CA LYS A 13 31.78 0.72 46.33
C LYS A 13 32.63 1.05 45.12
N HIS A 14 33.11 2.29 45.01
CA HIS A 14 33.91 2.76 43.87
C HIS A 14 35.04 3.70 44.32
N PRO A 15 35.95 3.24 45.21
CA PRO A 15 36.99 4.06 45.82
C PRO A 15 37.88 4.77 44.77
N GLU A 16 38.03 4.17 43.59
CA GLU A 16 38.75 4.72 42.43
C GLU A 16 38.16 6.03 41.86
N TYR A 17 36.92 6.38 42.20
CA TYR A 17 36.24 7.57 41.71
C TYR A 17 36.06 8.69 42.77
N VAL A 18 36.48 8.45 44.01
CA VAL A 18 36.30 9.40 45.14
C VAL A 18 37.04 10.72 44.92
N SER A 19 38.21 10.68 44.28
CA SER A 19 39.07 11.84 44.02
C SER A 19 38.87 12.47 42.64
N LYS A 20 37.89 12.01 41.85
CA LYS A 20 37.68 12.50 40.49
C LYS A 20 36.88 13.81 40.50
N PRO A 21 37.26 14.82 39.68
CA PRO A 21 36.55 16.08 39.60
C PRO A 21 35.15 15.89 39.00
N ILE A 22 34.22 16.82 39.27
CA ILE A 22 32.85 16.79 38.76
C ILE A 22 32.83 16.67 37.22
N ASP A 23 33.75 17.35 36.52
CA ASP A 23 33.93 17.27 35.06
C ASP A 23 34.21 15.85 34.53
N PHE A 24 34.85 14.99 35.32
CA PHE A 24 35.07 13.59 34.96
C PHE A 24 33.75 12.83 34.85
N PHE A 25 32.82 13.08 35.78
CA PHE A 25 31.50 12.47 35.78
C PHE A 25 30.61 13.04 34.66
N HIS A 26 30.70 14.35 34.38
CA HIS A 26 30.02 14.94 33.21
C HIS A 26 30.52 14.33 31.89
N LYS A 27 31.83 14.20 31.70
CA LYS A 27 32.41 13.56 30.50
C LYS A 27 32.01 12.09 30.37
N LYS A 28 31.92 11.34 31.47
CA LYS A 28 31.47 9.93 31.47
C LYS A 28 29.97 9.82 31.17
N SER A 29 29.16 10.72 31.73
CA SER A 29 27.73 10.83 31.44
C SER A 29 27.49 11.15 29.96
N MET A 30 28.14 12.17 29.41
CA MET A 30 28.01 12.54 27.99
C MET A 30 28.39 11.39 27.06
N LYS A 31 29.51 10.69 27.33
CA LYS A 31 29.90 9.50 26.56
C LYS A 31 28.86 8.37 26.62
N SER A 32 28.23 8.15 27.77
CA SER A 32 27.16 7.16 27.90
C SER A 32 25.90 7.55 27.13
N THR A 33 25.54 8.84 27.10
CA THR A 33 24.42 9.36 26.31
C THR A 33 24.68 9.24 24.81
N LEU A 34 25.89 9.56 24.35
CA LEU A 34 26.31 9.41 22.96
C LEU A 34 26.27 7.94 22.50
N SER A 35 26.84 7.03 23.29
CA SER A 35 26.82 5.58 22.99
C SER A 35 25.39 5.01 22.98
N MET A 36 24.54 5.49 23.90
CA MET A 36 23.13 5.15 23.90
C MET A 36 22.44 5.67 22.62
N GLY A 37 22.62 6.94 22.25
CA GLY A 37 22.07 7.51 21.01
C GLY A 37 22.48 6.74 19.77
N SER A 38 23.78 6.45 19.60
CA SER A 38 24.29 5.69 18.44
C SER A 38 23.67 4.29 18.34
N SER A 39 23.40 3.63 19.47
CA SER A 39 22.78 2.31 19.40
C SER A 39 21.28 2.36 19.12
N TYR A 40 20.58 3.46 19.43
CA TYR A 40 19.20 3.67 18.96
C TYR A 40 19.19 3.89 17.44
N GLU A 41 20.13 4.68 16.93
CA GLU A 41 20.29 4.94 15.50
C GLU A 41 20.57 3.65 14.72
N VAL A 42 21.49 2.81 15.20
CA VAL A 42 21.73 1.48 14.58
C VAL A 42 20.49 0.59 14.67
N SER A 43 19.76 0.61 15.79
CA SER A 43 18.54 -0.21 15.94
C SER A 43 17.43 0.25 14.99
N LYS A 44 17.29 1.57 14.80
CA LYS A 44 16.38 2.17 13.80
C LYS A 44 16.73 1.70 12.39
N LEU A 45 18.01 1.78 12.00
CA LEU A 45 18.48 1.30 10.69
C LEU A 45 18.21 -0.20 10.48
N ILE A 46 18.38 -1.02 11.51
CA ILE A 46 18.06 -2.46 11.45
C ILE A 46 16.56 -2.68 11.17
N ALA A 47 15.68 -1.93 11.83
CA ALA A 47 14.24 -2.01 11.61
C ALA A 47 13.82 -1.54 10.20
N GLU A 48 14.32 -0.38 9.74
CA GLU A 48 14.03 0.18 8.42
C GLU A 48 14.43 -0.78 7.29
N THR A 49 15.61 -1.37 7.41
CA THR A 49 16.14 -2.35 6.44
C THR A 49 15.50 -3.73 6.58
N GLY A 50 14.95 -4.05 7.75
CA GLY A 50 14.27 -5.30 8.08
C GLY A 50 15.19 -6.52 8.29
N TYR A 51 16.47 -6.29 8.56
CA TYR A 51 17.40 -7.34 8.94
C TYR A 51 17.07 -7.96 10.30
N SER A 52 17.60 -9.15 10.56
CA SER A 52 17.46 -9.80 11.87
C SER A 52 18.10 -8.95 12.95
N HIS A 53 17.47 -8.80 14.12
CA HIS A 53 18.01 -8.06 15.27
C HIS A 53 19.41 -8.56 15.67
N THR A 54 19.70 -9.84 15.46
CA THR A 54 21.02 -10.45 15.67
C THR A 54 22.13 -9.87 14.80
N VAL A 55 21.82 -9.13 13.72
CA VAL A 55 22.83 -8.50 12.86
C VAL A 55 23.69 -7.50 13.62
N GLY A 56 23.11 -6.86 14.65
CA GLY A 56 23.81 -5.94 15.54
C GLY A 56 25.02 -6.58 16.20
N GLU A 57 24.82 -7.73 16.85
CA GLU A 57 25.89 -8.45 17.56
C GLU A 57 26.74 -9.35 16.66
N LYS A 58 26.16 -9.93 15.60
CA LYS A 58 26.87 -10.91 14.74
C LYS A 58 27.72 -10.27 13.64
N LEU A 59 27.38 -9.07 13.18
CA LEU A 59 28.04 -8.44 12.05
C LEU A 59 28.47 -7.01 12.34
N ILE A 60 27.54 -6.14 12.75
CA ILE A 60 27.80 -4.71 12.88
C ILE A 60 28.86 -4.44 13.96
N LEU A 61 28.67 -5.00 15.16
CA LEU A 61 29.61 -4.78 16.26
C LEU A 61 31.02 -5.36 15.98
N PRO A 62 31.17 -6.61 15.46
CA PRO A 62 32.47 -7.11 15.02
C PRO A 62 33.14 -6.27 13.93
N ALA A 63 32.37 -5.83 12.92
CA ALA A 63 32.90 -5.01 11.82
C ALA A 63 33.41 -3.65 12.32
N LEU A 64 32.64 -2.97 13.18
CA LEU A 64 33.05 -1.71 13.80
C LEU A 64 34.33 -1.87 14.63
N ASN A 65 34.44 -2.95 15.41
CA ASN A 65 35.65 -3.24 16.18
C ASN A 65 36.86 -3.49 15.27
N SER A 66 36.69 -4.26 14.19
CA SER A 66 37.78 -4.53 13.22
C SER A 66 38.27 -3.24 12.55
N ILE A 67 37.35 -2.42 12.02
CA ILE A 67 37.67 -1.17 11.33
C ILE A 67 38.36 -0.17 12.29
N THR A 68 37.80 0.05 13.47
CA THR A 68 38.35 1.02 14.41
C THR A 68 39.68 0.57 15.01
N SER A 69 39.88 -0.74 15.21
CA SER A 69 41.17 -1.27 15.66
C SER A 69 42.28 -0.98 14.64
N ARG A 70 41.98 -1.11 13.33
CA ARG A 70 42.91 -0.86 12.23
C ARG A 70 43.19 0.62 11.98
N ILE A 71 42.18 1.48 12.00
CA ILE A 71 42.32 2.92 11.72
C ILE A 71 42.94 3.67 12.90
N TYR A 72 42.54 3.34 14.14
CA TYR A 72 42.89 4.13 15.33
C TYR A 72 43.85 3.43 16.30
N GLY A 73 44.50 2.33 15.89
CA GLY A 73 45.60 1.71 16.64
C GLY A 73 45.19 1.07 17.98
N GLY A 74 44.09 0.31 18.00
CA GLY A 74 43.63 -0.50 19.15
C GLY A 74 43.09 0.27 20.37
N LYS A 75 43.69 1.41 20.75
CA LYS A 75 43.32 2.16 21.97
C LYS A 75 41.92 2.82 21.92
N LYS A 76 41.42 3.17 20.73
CA LYS A 76 40.02 3.66 20.55
C LYS A 76 39.03 2.54 20.20
N GLY A 77 39.48 1.38 19.73
CA GLY A 77 38.61 0.23 19.45
C GLY A 77 37.88 -0.28 20.69
N ASN A 78 38.51 -0.23 21.86
CA ASN A 78 37.90 -0.61 23.14
C ASN A 78 36.77 0.35 23.61
N GLN A 79 36.62 1.54 23.01
CA GLN A 79 35.53 2.47 23.37
C GLN A 79 34.18 2.05 22.76
N LEU A 80 34.19 1.27 21.69
CA LEU A 80 33.00 0.67 21.06
C LEU A 80 32.40 -0.49 21.85
N GLY A 81 33.15 -1.08 22.80
CA GLY A 81 32.60 -2.08 23.72
C GLY A 81 31.45 -1.57 24.60
N SER A 82 31.24 -0.25 24.65
CA SER A 82 30.08 0.37 25.30
C SER A 82 28.80 0.36 24.45
N LEU A 83 28.91 0.12 23.13
CA LEU A 83 27.79 0.11 22.21
C LEU A 83 27.04 -1.22 22.31
N SER A 84 25.91 -1.22 23.02
CA SER A 84 25.13 -2.44 23.25
C SER A 84 24.22 -2.73 22.04
N LEU A 85 24.64 -3.63 21.17
CA LEU A 85 23.88 -4.11 20.00
C LEU A 85 23.46 -5.59 20.11
N SER A 86 23.29 -6.09 21.34
CA SER A 86 22.77 -7.45 21.54
C SER A 86 21.38 -7.59 20.92
N ASN A 87 21.00 -8.81 20.54
CA ASN A 87 19.67 -9.08 19.99
C ASN A 87 18.53 -8.48 20.85
N ASN A 88 18.60 -8.66 22.17
CA ASN A 88 17.60 -8.16 23.10
C ASN A 88 17.66 -6.63 23.24
N THR A 89 18.85 -6.05 23.17
CA THR A 89 19.02 -4.59 23.22
C THR A 89 18.42 -3.92 21.99
N VAL A 90 18.70 -4.46 20.80
CA VAL A 90 18.14 -3.96 19.53
C VAL A 90 16.63 -4.06 19.56
N LYS A 91 16.08 -5.23 19.95
CA LYS A 91 14.64 -5.43 20.12
C LYS A 91 14.02 -4.36 21.02
N ARG A 92 14.55 -4.18 22.24
CA ARG A 92 14.01 -3.22 23.20
C ARG A 92 14.02 -1.79 22.66
N ARG A 93 15.10 -1.39 21.98
CA ARG A 93 15.22 -0.05 21.40
C ARG A 93 14.23 0.18 20.26
N ILE A 94 14.01 -0.84 19.43
CA ILE A 94 12.98 -0.83 18.39
C ILE A 94 11.60 -0.67 19.03
N GLU A 95 11.29 -1.42 20.09
CA GLU A 95 10.03 -1.29 20.84
C GLU A 95 9.87 0.12 21.44
N GLU A 96 10.92 0.69 22.03
CA GLU A 96 10.93 2.06 22.58
C GLU A 96 10.73 3.14 21.50
N ILE A 97 11.39 3.02 20.35
CA ILE A 97 11.21 3.95 19.21
C ILE A 97 9.78 3.83 18.66
N ALA A 98 9.31 2.60 18.40
CA ALA A 98 7.98 2.37 17.86
C ALA A 98 6.87 2.85 18.79
N LYS A 99 7.06 2.73 20.10
CA LYS A 99 6.14 3.28 21.11
C LYS A 99 6.10 4.81 21.04
N ASN A 100 7.25 5.48 20.95
CA ASN A 100 7.29 6.94 20.81
C ASN A 100 6.58 7.40 19.53
N ILE A 101 6.80 6.73 18.40
CA ILE A 101 6.08 7.01 17.14
C ILE A 101 4.57 6.86 17.33
N GLU A 102 4.11 5.80 18.01
CA GLU A 102 2.69 5.59 18.32
C GLU A 102 2.12 6.71 19.20
N GLU A 103 2.81 7.08 20.27
CA GLU A 103 2.40 8.14 21.19
C GLU A 103 2.30 9.49 20.45
N MET A 104 3.25 9.78 19.55
CA MET A 104 3.20 10.97 18.69
C MET A 104 2.00 10.93 17.74
N LEU A 105 1.74 9.79 17.08
CA LEU A 105 0.60 9.63 16.20
C LEU A 105 -0.73 9.81 16.95
N ILE A 106 -0.89 9.17 18.11
CA ILE A 106 -2.08 9.30 18.95
C ILE A 106 -2.31 10.76 19.31
N HIS A 107 -1.27 11.48 19.76
CA HIS A 107 -1.39 12.89 20.07
C HIS A 107 -1.83 13.73 18.86
N ARG A 108 -1.34 13.42 17.66
CA ARG A 108 -1.78 14.10 16.43
C ARG A 108 -3.25 13.79 16.11
N LEU A 109 -3.69 12.54 16.24
CA LEU A 109 -5.08 12.14 15.98
C LEU A 109 -6.06 12.76 16.98
N GLN A 110 -5.67 12.88 18.26
CA GLN A 110 -6.46 13.56 19.28
C GLN A 110 -6.72 15.04 18.91
N ASN A 111 -5.71 15.70 18.31
CA ASN A 111 -5.77 17.11 17.92
C ASN A 111 -6.30 17.33 16.48
N SER A 112 -6.29 16.31 15.63
CA SER A 112 -6.84 16.37 14.27
C SER A 112 -8.35 16.65 14.31
N GLN A 113 -8.85 17.33 13.28
CA GLN A 113 -10.29 17.60 13.15
C GLN A 113 -11.02 16.37 12.61
N PHE A 114 -10.44 15.71 11.60
CA PHE A 114 -11.03 14.55 10.95
C PHE A 114 -9.96 13.52 10.59
N PHE A 115 -10.32 12.25 10.70
CA PHE A 115 -9.50 11.16 10.19
C PHE A 115 -10.32 10.14 9.40
N ALA A 116 -9.65 9.40 8.52
CA ALA A 116 -10.20 8.24 7.84
C ALA A 116 -9.32 7.01 8.08
N LEU A 117 -9.95 5.85 8.08
CA LEU A 117 -9.28 4.56 8.25
C LEU A 117 -9.20 3.82 6.92
N GLN A 118 -8.09 3.12 6.72
CA GLN A 118 -7.94 2.11 5.68
C GLN A 118 -7.59 0.79 6.36
N VAL A 119 -8.38 -0.24 6.10
CA VAL A 119 -8.23 -1.55 6.73
C VAL A 119 -8.12 -2.64 5.68
N ASP A 120 -7.21 -3.58 5.92
CA ASP A 120 -7.09 -4.78 5.11
C ASP A 120 -6.55 -5.95 5.93
N GLU A 121 -6.92 -7.16 5.56
CA GLU A 121 -6.51 -8.39 6.22
C GLU A 121 -5.40 -9.08 5.43
N ILE A 122 -4.37 -9.55 6.13
CA ILE A 122 -3.37 -10.43 5.56
C ILE A 122 -3.18 -11.69 6.40
N THR A 123 -3.03 -12.82 5.72
CA THR A 123 -2.52 -14.05 6.32
C THR A 123 -1.00 -14.11 6.16
N ASP A 124 -0.28 -14.27 7.26
CA ASP A 124 1.19 -14.36 7.23
C ASP A 124 1.71 -15.78 6.93
N ILE A 125 3.04 -15.97 6.89
CA ILE A 125 3.68 -17.26 6.58
C ILE A 125 3.40 -18.36 7.64
N ALA A 126 2.88 -17.99 8.81
CA ALA A 126 2.49 -18.92 9.87
C ALA A 126 0.97 -19.17 9.87
N ASP A 127 0.29 -18.81 8.78
CA ASP A 127 -1.17 -18.88 8.62
C ASP A 127 -1.94 -18.06 9.66
N ALA A 128 -1.28 -17.05 10.28
CA ALA A 128 -1.93 -16.15 11.22
C ALA A 128 -2.53 -14.95 10.46
N ALA A 129 -3.82 -14.69 10.70
CA ALA A 129 -4.48 -13.49 10.21
C ALA A 129 -4.01 -12.26 10.99
N ASN A 130 -3.68 -11.19 10.28
CA ASN A 130 -3.31 -9.89 10.85
C ASN A 130 -4.19 -8.82 10.21
N LEU A 131 -4.75 -7.96 11.04
CA LEU A 131 -5.43 -6.75 10.59
C LEU A 131 -4.42 -5.62 10.52
N MET A 132 -4.29 -5.03 9.34
CA MET A 132 -3.49 -3.83 9.13
C MET A 132 -4.42 -2.63 9.02
N CYS A 133 -4.17 -1.61 9.83
CA CYS A 133 -4.96 -0.38 9.85
C CYS A 133 -4.04 0.81 9.62
N PHE A 134 -4.32 1.57 8.57
CA PHE A 134 -3.74 2.89 8.33
C PHE A 134 -4.75 3.96 8.70
N VAL A 135 -4.23 5.13 9.07
CA VAL A 135 -5.03 6.32 9.34
C VAL A 135 -4.54 7.48 8.49
N ARG A 136 -5.48 8.23 7.93
CA ARG A 136 -5.26 9.49 7.23
C ARG A 136 -5.89 10.60 8.04
N TYR A 137 -5.14 11.67 8.30
CA TYR A 137 -5.58 12.74 9.18
C TYR A 137 -4.97 14.08 8.78
N ASP A 138 -5.59 15.17 9.18
CA ASP A 138 -5.05 16.51 9.00
C ASP A 138 -4.05 16.88 10.11
N TYR A 139 -2.88 17.38 9.72
CA TYR A 139 -1.85 17.85 10.63
C TYR A 139 -1.05 18.99 9.98
N GLU A 140 -0.92 20.12 10.67
CA GLU A 140 -0.19 21.31 10.18
C GLU A 140 -0.60 21.73 8.75
N SER A 141 -1.90 21.81 8.48
CA SER A 141 -2.49 22.17 7.17
C SER A 141 -2.12 21.25 6.01
N SER A 142 -1.73 20.01 6.31
CA SER A 142 -1.43 18.97 5.33
C SER A 142 -2.06 17.65 5.73
N ILE A 143 -2.26 16.77 4.75
CA ILE A 143 -2.66 15.40 5.04
C ILE A 143 -1.45 14.52 5.36
N GLN A 144 -1.57 13.73 6.42
CA GLN A 144 -0.61 12.72 6.85
C GLN A 144 -1.26 11.35 6.86
N ASP A 145 -0.50 10.34 6.46
CA ASP A 145 -0.96 8.95 6.35
C ASP A 145 0.00 8.01 7.08
N ASP A 146 -0.38 7.51 8.26
CA ASP A 146 0.48 6.69 9.12
C ASP A 146 -0.12 5.29 9.40
N LEU A 147 0.75 4.33 9.74
CA LEU A 147 0.32 3.04 10.27
C LEU A 147 -0.27 3.25 11.67
N LEU A 148 -1.57 3.00 11.82
CA LEU A 148 -2.22 3.01 13.15
C LEU A 148 -1.74 1.79 13.95
N PHE A 149 -1.96 0.60 13.41
CA PHE A 149 -1.47 -0.65 13.98
C PHE A 149 -1.43 -1.79 12.95
N CYS A 150 -0.69 -2.84 13.28
CA CYS A 150 -0.75 -4.13 12.59
C CYS A 150 -0.82 -5.24 13.64
N LYS A 151 -2.03 -5.74 13.90
CA LYS A 151 -2.29 -6.63 15.05
C LYS A 151 -2.88 -7.97 14.61
N PRO A 152 -2.53 -9.08 15.28
CA PRO A 152 -3.06 -10.39 14.94
C PRO A 152 -4.56 -10.48 15.29
N LEU A 153 -5.30 -11.23 14.47
CA LEU A 153 -6.66 -11.70 14.74
C LEU A 153 -6.56 -13.18 15.17
N PRO A 154 -6.50 -13.48 16.50
CA PRO A 154 -6.04 -14.79 16.98
C PRO A 154 -7.04 -15.93 16.77
N THR A 155 -8.32 -15.63 16.56
CA THR A 155 -9.38 -16.64 16.52
C THR A 155 -10.14 -16.60 15.20
N ARG A 156 -10.86 -15.52 14.95
CA ARG A 156 -11.73 -15.36 13.78
C ARG A 156 -11.50 -13.98 13.17
N THR A 157 -11.83 -13.89 11.89
CA THR A 157 -11.77 -12.66 11.10
C THR A 157 -13.18 -12.12 10.83
N THR A 158 -14.08 -12.25 11.81
CA THR A 158 -15.43 -11.71 11.64
C THR A 158 -15.41 -10.20 11.78
N ALA A 159 -16.41 -9.54 11.20
CA ALA A 159 -16.63 -8.11 11.37
C ALA A 159 -16.60 -7.65 12.84
N ALA A 160 -17.14 -8.47 13.76
CA ALA A 160 -17.16 -8.15 15.19
C ALA A 160 -15.77 -8.21 15.83
N ASP A 161 -14.94 -9.18 15.43
CA ASP A 161 -13.56 -9.28 15.91
C ASP A 161 -12.72 -8.10 15.40
N ILE A 162 -12.90 -7.75 14.12
CA ILE A 162 -12.23 -6.61 13.48
C ILE A 162 -12.68 -5.29 14.12
N PHE A 163 -13.99 -5.08 14.28
CA PHE A 163 -14.53 -3.89 14.93
C PHE A 163 -14.03 -3.77 16.37
N LYS A 164 -14.06 -4.85 17.15
CA LYS A 164 -13.55 -4.87 18.52
C LYS A 164 -12.09 -4.44 18.57
N LEU A 165 -11.23 -4.99 17.70
CA LEU A 165 -9.81 -4.64 17.67
C LEU A 165 -9.58 -3.15 17.38
N ILE A 166 -10.31 -2.58 16.42
CA ILE A 166 -10.23 -1.14 16.09
C ILE A 166 -10.78 -0.30 17.25
N ASN A 167 -11.96 -0.66 17.77
CA ASN A 167 -12.62 0.06 18.84
C ASN A 167 -11.81 0.06 20.15
N ASP A 168 -11.22 -1.08 20.51
CA ASP A 168 -10.34 -1.20 21.67
C ASP A 168 -9.14 -0.27 21.53
N PHE A 169 -8.54 -0.17 20.33
CA PHE A 169 -7.46 0.79 20.07
C PHE A 169 -7.93 2.25 20.21
N ILE A 170 -9.01 2.63 19.51
CA ILE A 170 -9.53 4.00 19.51
C ILE A 170 -9.90 4.46 20.93
N ILE A 171 -10.57 3.62 21.72
CA ILE A 171 -10.94 3.93 23.11
C ILE A 171 -9.70 4.00 24.02
N GLN A 172 -8.76 3.05 23.92
CA GLN A 172 -7.56 3.04 24.75
C GLN A 172 -6.65 4.25 24.47
N SER A 173 -6.67 4.74 23.23
CA SER A 173 -5.92 5.92 22.79
C SER A 173 -6.66 7.25 23.00
N ASP A 174 -7.85 7.24 23.60
CA ASP A 174 -8.69 8.44 23.81
C ASP A 174 -8.91 9.24 22.50
N ILE A 175 -9.13 8.52 21.39
CA ILE A 175 -9.43 9.11 20.08
C ILE A 175 -10.95 9.20 19.94
N ASP A 176 -11.47 10.38 19.60
CA ASP A 176 -12.91 10.58 19.41
C ASP A 176 -13.39 9.96 18.08
N TRP A 177 -14.19 8.91 18.19
CA TRP A 177 -14.86 8.26 17.05
C TRP A 177 -15.62 9.25 16.17
N LYS A 178 -16.21 10.32 16.72
CA LYS A 178 -16.98 11.31 15.93
C LYS A 178 -16.16 12.02 14.86
N LYS A 179 -14.83 12.01 14.98
CA LYS A 179 -13.90 12.57 14.00
C LYS A 179 -13.61 11.60 12.84
N CYS A 180 -14.07 10.35 12.91
CA CYS A 180 -13.88 9.37 11.85
C CYS A 180 -14.86 9.62 10.70
N VAL A 181 -14.37 10.16 9.58
CA VAL A 181 -15.22 10.54 8.44
C VAL A 181 -15.24 9.48 7.34
N GLY A 182 -14.30 8.53 7.37
CA GLY A 182 -14.14 7.55 6.30
C GLY A 182 -13.59 6.20 6.75
N LEU A 183 -14.05 5.14 6.09
CA LEU A 183 -13.49 3.79 6.15
C LEU A 183 -13.25 3.27 4.74
N SER A 184 -12.08 2.68 4.50
CA SER A 184 -11.73 2.09 3.20
C SER A 184 -11.31 0.64 3.37
N SER A 185 -11.84 -0.26 2.54
CA SER A 185 -11.57 -1.70 2.64
C SER A 185 -11.70 -2.43 1.31
N ASP A 186 -11.28 -3.70 1.26
CA ASP A 186 -11.36 -4.61 0.10
C ASP A 186 -12.78 -5.02 -0.32
N GLY A 187 -13.77 -4.78 0.55
CA GLY A 187 -15.19 -5.10 0.31
C GLY A 187 -15.53 -6.57 0.56
N ALA A 188 -14.67 -7.33 1.24
CA ALA A 188 -15.00 -8.68 1.68
C ALA A 188 -16.24 -8.68 2.59
N ARG A 189 -16.90 -9.84 2.70
CA ARG A 189 -18.14 -10.00 3.48
C ARG A 189 -18.00 -9.55 4.95
N ALA A 190 -16.82 -9.75 5.56
CA ALA A 190 -16.54 -9.27 6.91
C ALA A 190 -16.45 -7.73 6.98
N MET A 191 -16.02 -7.07 5.91
CA MET A 191 -15.91 -5.61 5.85
C MET A 191 -17.25 -4.96 5.48
N ALA A 192 -17.84 -5.37 4.35
CA ALA A 192 -18.96 -4.68 3.70
C ALA A 192 -20.30 -5.44 3.72
N GLY A 193 -20.40 -6.55 4.47
CA GLY A 193 -21.62 -7.34 4.54
C GLY A 193 -22.83 -6.54 5.06
N SER A 194 -23.98 -6.66 4.39
CA SER A 194 -25.19 -5.86 4.63
C SER A 194 -25.92 -6.12 5.95
N CYS A 195 -25.63 -7.22 6.64
CA CYS A 195 -26.24 -7.53 7.94
C CYS A 195 -25.27 -7.41 9.11
N THR A 196 -23.99 -7.75 8.90
CA THR A 196 -23.02 -7.88 10.00
C THR A 196 -21.67 -7.26 9.70
N GLY A 197 -21.45 -6.62 8.55
CA GLY A 197 -20.15 -6.11 8.12
C GLY A 197 -19.58 -5.03 9.06
N LEU A 198 -18.26 -4.87 9.04
CA LEU A 198 -17.54 -3.84 9.79
C LEU A 198 -18.14 -2.44 9.57
N VAL A 199 -18.47 -2.11 8.33
CA VAL A 199 -19.06 -0.82 7.95
C VAL A 199 -20.32 -0.51 8.77
N LEU A 200 -21.19 -1.50 8.99
CA LEU A 200 -22.40 -1.33 9.79
C LEU A 200 -22.09 -1.08 11.26
N GLN A 201 -21.09 -1.79 11.79
CA GLN A 201 -20.70 -1.66 13.19
C GLN A 201 -20.06 -0.29 13.46
N ILE A 202 -19.21 0.20 12.54
CA ILE A 202 -18.66 1.56 12.63
C ILE A 202 -19.78 2.59 12.51
N ARG A 203 -20.71 2.43 11.57
CA ARG A 203 -21.87 3.34 11.42
C ARG A 203 -22.81 3.36 12.62
N ALA A 204 -22.83 2.31 13.43
CA ALA A 204 -23.57 2.32 14.69
C ALA A 204 -22.97 3.30 15.73
N VAL A 205 -21.67 3.58 15.64
CA VAL A 205 -20.96 4.55 16.50
C VAL A 205 -20.83 5.92 15.82
N VAL A 206 -20.61 5.93 14.51
CA VAL A 206 -20.40 7.13 13.69
C VAL A 206 -21.27 7.05 12.43
N PRO A 207 -22.55 7.45 12.51
CA PRO A 207 -23.52 7.28 11.43
C PRO A 207 -23.09 7.90 10.09
N ASP A 208 -22.40 9.03 10.14
CA ASP A 208 -21.96 9.79 8.97
C ASP A 208 -20.67 9.24 8.32
N CYS A 209 -20.11 8.15 8.83
CA CYS A 209 -18.90 7.54 8.27
C CYS A 209 -19.14 7.03 6.85
N VAL A 210 -18.37 7.56 5.90
CA VAL A 210 -18.41 7.15 4.49
C VAL A 210 -17.54 5.92 4.29
N TRP A 211 -18.12 4.86 3.75
CA TRP A 211 -17.34 3.70 3.34
C TRP A 211 -16.97 3.80 1.86
N VAL A 212 -15.69 3.57 1.56
CA VAL A 212 -15.14 3.50 0.21
C VAL A 212 -14.63 2.09 -0.07
N HIS A 213 -15.23 1.43 -1.06
CA HIS A 213 -14.72 0.16 -1.56
C HIS A 213 -13.45 0.42 -2.38
N CYS A 214 -12.36 -0.27 -2.04
CA CYS A 214 -11.07 -0.12 -2.71
C CYS A 214 -11.19 -0.26 -4.24
N SER A 215 -10.73 0.76 -4.95
CA SER A 215 -10.77 0.83 -6.42
C SER A 215 -10.02 -0.33 -7.09
N ASN A 216 -8.85 -0.73 -6.57
CA ASN A 216 -8.09 -1.88 -7.09
C ASN A 216 -8.86 -3.21 -6.94
N HIS A 217 -9.57 -3.38 -5.82
CA HIS A 217 -10.41 -4.56 -5.58
C HIS A 217 -11.66 -4.55 -6.49
N ARG A 218 -12.28 -3.38 -6.70
CA ARG A 218 -13.40 -3.21 -7.63
C ARG A 218 -12.99 -3.51 -9.06
N GLU A 219 -11.83 -3.04 -9.48
CA GLU A 219 -11.23 -3.36 -10.77
C GLU A 219 -11.05 -4.87 -10.93
N ALA A 220 -10.44 -5.54 -9.95
CA ALA A 220 -10.26 -6.98 -9.95
C ALA A 220 -11.59 -7.75 -10.02
N LEU A 221 -12.64 -7.25 -9.35
CA LEU A 221 -13.99 -7.82 -9.41
C LEU A 221 -14.64 -7.61 -10.78
N ALA A 222 -14.52 -6.43 -11.37
CA ALA A 222 -15.03 -6.15 -12.72
C ALA A 222 -14.43 -7.12 -13.74
N VAL A 223 -13.12 -7.40 -13.65
CA VAL A 223 -12.45 -8.39 -14.50
C VAL A 223 -13.02 -9.80 -14.33
N LYS A 224 -13.42 -10.20 -13.12
CA LYS A 224 -14.01 -11.53 -12.89
C LYS A 224 -15.35 -11.72 -13.59
N THR A 225 -16.04 -10.64 -13.96
CA THR A 225 -17.31 -10.68 -14.71
C THR A 225 -17.12 -10.77 -16.23
N MET A 226 -15.88 -10.96 -16.71
CA MET A 226 -15.60 -11.09 -18.14
C MET A 226 -16.40 -12.23 -18.80
N PRO A 227 -16.71 -12.13 -20.11
CA PRO A 227 -17.39 -13.18 -20.85
C PRO A 227 -16.72 -14.56 -20.68
N SER A 228 -17.56 -15.61 -20.58
CA SER A 228 -17.11 -16.99 -20.30
C SER A 228 -16.02 -17.47 -21.26
N LEU A 229 -16.14 -17.12 -22.54
CA LEU A 229 -15.17 -17.49 -23.57
C LEU A 229 -13.80 -16.84 -23.37
N LEU A 230 -13.75 -15.55 -23.03
CA LEU A 230 -12.50 -14.87 -22.67
C LEU A 230 -11.90 -15.44 -21.38
N SER A 231 -12.76 -15.76 -20.40
CA SER A 231 -12.34 -16.39 -19.15
C SER A 231 -11.74 -17.78 -19.38
N SER A 232 -12.34 -18.62 -20.23
CA SER A 232 -11.80 -19.93 -20.59
C SER A 232 -10.46 -19.81 -21.32
N THR A 233 -10.34 -18.89 -22.27
CA THR A 233 -9.07 -18.64 -22.98
C THR A 233 -7.97 -18.24 -22.00
N LEU A 234 -8.25 -17.33 -21.08
CA LEU A 234 -7.31 -16.93 -20.03
C LEU A 234 -6.89 -18.11 -19.15
N GLN A 235 -7.85 -18.94 -18.70
CA GLN A 235 -7.55 -20.11 -17.86
C GLN A 235 -6.70 -21.14 -18.60
N GLU A 236 -6.92 -21.32 -19.90
CA GLU A 236 -6.07 -22.15 -20.73
C GLU A 236 -4.65 -21.60 -20.77
N CYS A 237 -4.45 -20.31 -21.12
CA CYS A 237 -3.14 -19.64 -21.09
C CYS A 237 -2.39 -19.89 -19.78
N VAL A 238 -3.06 -19.73 -18.64
CA VAL A 238 -2.48 -20.00 -17.31
C VAL A 238 -2.06 -21.46 -17.16
N LYS A 239 -2.86 -22.43 -17.61
CA LYS A 239 -2.52 -23.86 -17.58
C LYS A 239 -1.27 -24.17 -18.41
N PHE A 240 -1.16 -23.60 -19.60
CA PHE A 240 0.02 -23.77 -20.46
C PHE A 240 1.28 -23.27 -19.78
N ILE A 241 1.22 -22.04 -19.27
CA ILE A 241 2.34 -21.37 -18.64
C ILE A 241 2.78 -22.13 -17.39
N ASN A 242 1.83 -22.57 -16.56
CA ASN A 242 2.14 -23.37 -15.37
C ASN A 242 2.72 -24.73 -15.74
N TYR A 243 2.29 -25.35 -16.85
CA TYR A 243 2.87 -26.61 -17.32
C TYR A 243 4.38 -26.48 -17.64
N ILE A 244 4.77 -25.39 -18.31
CA ILE A 244 6.16 -25.13 -18.68
C ILE A 244 6.94 -24.63 -17.45
N LYS A 245 6.44 -23.62 -16.75
CA LYS A 245 7.19 -22.86 -15.74
C LYS A 245 7.16 -23.46 -14.34
N ALA A 246 6.06 -24.08 -13.92
CA ALA A 246 5.95 -24.62 -12.55
C ALA A 246 6.75 -25.92 -12.35
N ARG A 247 7.09 -26.62 -13.44
CA ARG A 247 7.86 -27.87 -13.41
C ARG A 247 9.35 -27.59 -13.62
N PRO A 248 10.24 -27.91 -12.66
CA PRO A 248 11.67 -27.58 -12.76
C PRO A 248 12.37 -28.18 -13.98
N LEU A 249 11.95 -29.37 -14.43
CA LEU A 249 12.51 -30.00 -15.64
C LEU A 249 12.10 -29.21 -16.90
N ASN A 250 10.79 -28.98 -17.09
CA ASN A 250 10.27 -28.25 -18.23
C ASN A 250 10.84 -26.83 -18.31
N SER A 251 10.93 -26.13 -17.17
CA SER A 251 11.52 -24.79 -17.15
C SER A 251 12.99 -24.79 -17.57
N ARG A 252 13.77 -25.83 -17.23
CA ARG A 252 15.18 -25.92 -17.65
C ARG A 252 15.30 -26.25 -19.14
N ILE A 253 14.49 -27.17 -19.64
CA ILE A 253 14.49 -27.54 -21.07
C ILE A 253 14.05 -26.35 -21.92
N PHE A 254 12.97 -25.67 -21.52
CA PHE A 254 12.48 -24.48 -22.22
C PHE A 254 13.54 -23.36 -22.26
N THR A 255 14.23 -23.11 -21.15
CA THR A 255 15.32 -22.13 -21.11
C THR A 255 16.50 -22.51 -22.00
N ALA A 256 16.89 -23.79 -22.02
CA ALA A 256 17.93 -24.25 -22.93
C ALA A 256 17.53 -24.01 -24.40
N LEU A 257 16.29 -24.33 -24.76
CA LEU A 257 15.74 -24.07 -26.10
C LEU A 257 15.78 -22.57 -26.45
N CYS A 258 15.29 -21.69 -25.57
CA CYS A 258 15.32 -20.24 -25.80
C CYS A 258 16.74 -19.70 -25.98
N ASN A 259 17.72 -20.23 -25.21
CA ASN A 259 19.11 -19.82 -25.33
C ASN A 259 19.74 -20.28 -26.65
N GLU A 260 19.39 -21.47 -27.14
CA GLU A 260 19.84 -21.97 -28.45
C GLU A 260 19.24 -21.16 -29.61
N LEU A 261 17.99 -20.70 -29.48
CA LEU A 261 17.30 -19.88 -30.46
C LEU A 261 17.73 -18.40 -30.44
N GLY A 262 18.47 -17.97 -29.41
CA GLY A 262 18.83 -16.56 -29.23
C GLY A 262 17.62 -15.66 -28.93
N SER A 263 16.59 -16.23 -28.28
CA SER A 263 15.34 -15.53 -27.95
C SER A 263 15.57 -14.32 -27.04
N GLU A 264 14.74 -13.28 -27.18
CA GLU A 264 14.78 -12.09 -26.31
C GLU A 264 14.47 -12.43 -24.84
N HIS A 265 13.72 -13.51 -24.62
CA HIS A 265 13.30 -13.96 -23.31
C HIS A 265 13.69 -15.43 -23.08
N GLU A 266 14.26 -15.72 -21.91
CA GLU A 266 14.70 -17.08 -21.54
C GLU A 266 13.65 -17.86 -20.73
N HIS A 267 12.60 -17.17 -20.28
CA HIS A 267 11.61 -17.69 -19.35
C HIS A 267 10.21 -17.12 -19.57
N LEU A 268 9.21 -17.99 -19.47
CA LEU A 268 7.83 -17.57 -19.18
C LEU A 268 7.69 -17.07 -17.74
N LEU A 269 6.71 -16.20 -17.51
CA LEU A 269 6.36 -15.67 -16.19
C LEU A 269 5.32 -16.57 -15.52
N LEU A 270 5.54 -16.96 -14.27
CA LEU A 270 4.60 -17.80 -13.52
C LEU A 270 3.40 -16.97 -13.03
N HIS A 271 2.18 -17.50 -13.21
CA HIS A 271 0.99 -16.89 -12.62
C HIS A 271 0.78 -17.35 -11.18
N CYS A 272 0.41 -16.41 -10.32
CA CYS A 272 -0.18 -16.69 -9.01
C CYS A 272 -1.53 -15.97 -8.92
N GLU A 273 -2.58 -16.70 -8.53
CA GLU A 273 -3.96 -16.17 -8.48
C GLU A 273 -4.11 -14.93 -7.61
N SER A 274 -3.29 -14.81 -6.56
CA SER A 274 -3.32 -13.68 -5.61
C SER A 274 -2.81 -12.35 -6.19
N ARG A 275 -2.21 -12.35 -7.39
CA ARG A 275 -1.65 -11.15 -8.03
C ARG A 275 -2.25 -10.95 -9.42
N TRP A 276 -3.49 -10.48 -9.48
CA TRP A 276 -4.24 -10.34 -10.74
C TRP A 276 -3.54 -9.42 -11.76
N LEU A 277 -2.79 -8.40 -11.30
CA LEU A 277 -1.96 -7.52 -12.14
C LEU A 277 -0.88 -8.24 -12.94
N SER A 278 -0.50 -9.45 -12.54
CA SER A 278 0.48 -10.26 -13.28
C SER A 278 -0.07 -10.82 -14.61
N LYS A 279 -1.39 -10.88 -14.79
CA LYS A 279 -2.03 -11.52 -15.94
C LYS A 279 -1.64 -10.87 -17.26
N GLY A 280 -1.55 -9.54 -17.32
CA GLY A 280 -1.11 -8.83 -18.52
C GLY A 280 0.31 -9.20 -18.93
N ASN A 281 1.25 -9.14 -17.99
CA ASN A 281 2.65 -9.49 -18.25
C ASN A 281 2.83 -10.94 -18.70
N ILE A 282 2.06 -11.85 -18.11
CA ILE A 282 2.11 -13.28 -18.41
C ILE A 282 1.57 -13.56 -19.81
N LEU A 283 0.45 -12.94 -20.19
CA LEU A 283 -0.12 -13.05 -21.54
C LEU A 283 0.80 -12.42 -22.59
N LYS A 284 1.35 -11.24 -22.29
CA LYS A 284 2.32 -10.56 -23.17
C LYS A 284 3.54 -11.45 -23.43
N ARG A 285 4.14 -12.00 -22.37
CA ARG A 285 5.26 -12.93 -22.47
C ARG A 285 4.92 -14.19 -23.27
N LEU A 286 3.71 -14.73 -23.09
CA LEU A 286 3.25 -15.89 -23.85
C LEU A 286 3.10 -15.55 -25.35
N PHE A 287 2.59 -14.36 -25.65
CA PHE A 287 2.41 -13.88 -27.02
C PHE A 287 3.76 -13.66 -27.73
N GLU A 288 4.70 -13.00 -27.05
CA GLU A 288 6.06 -12.74 -27.56
C GLU A 288 6.84 -14.04 -27.80
N MET A 289 6.68 -15.04 -26.93
CA MET A 289 7.40 -16.32 -27.01
C MET A 289 6.63 -17.43 -27.73
N LYS A 290 5.70 -17.06 -28.63
CA LYS A 290 4.82 -18.02 -29.30
C LYS A 290 5.60 -19.14 -30.00
N ASP A 291 6.64 -18.78 -30.73
CA ASP A 291 7.36 -19.72 -31.60
C ASP A 291 8.21 -20.69 -30.76
N GLU A 292 8.88 -20.20 -29.72
CA GLU A 292 9.60 -21.03 -28.75
C GLU A 292 8.66 -21.98 -28.03
N VAL A 293 7.48 -21.50 -27.63
CA VAL A 293 6.46 -22.33 -26.99
C VAL A 293 5.98 -23.41 -27.95
N LEU A 294 5.72 -23.09 -29.22
CA LEU A 294 5.33 -24.08 -30.23
C LEU A 294 6.41 -25.16 -30.41
N LEU A 295 7.67 -24.77 -30.55
CA LEU A 295 8.81 -25.70 -30.67
C LEU A 295 8.95 -26.61 -29.45
N PHE A 296 8.79 -26.05 -28.25
CA PHE A 296 8.83 -26.82 -27.01
C PHE A 296 7.70 -27.87 -26.93
N LEU A 297 6.53 -27.57 -27.50
CA LEU A 297 5.36 -28.45 -27.48
C LEU A 297 5.41 -29.53 -28.57
N GLU A 298 6.19 -29.36 -29.64
CA GLU A 298 6.29 -30.33 -30.76
C GLU A 298 6.62 -31.77 -30.35
N PRO A 299 7.64 -32.05 -29.51
CA PRO A 299 8.07 -33.41 -29.23
C PRO A 299 7.18 -34.17 -28.23
N THR A 300 6.08 -33.60 -27.71
CA THR A 300 5.32 -34.19 -26.60
C THR A 300 3.89 -34.63 -27.00
N PRO A 301 3.64 -35.93 -27.26
CA PRO A 301 2.34 -36.43 -27.77
C PRO A 301 1.17 -36.21 -26.82
N SER A 302 1.40 -36.25 -25.49
CA SER A 302 0.36 -36.09 -24.46
C SER A 302 -0.22 -34.66 -24.37
N ILE A 303 0.27 -33.75 -25.21
CA ILE A 303 0.05 -32.29 -25.16
C ILE A 303 -0.46 -31.78 -26.52
N GLY A 304 -0.77 -32.66 -27.48
CA GLY A 304 -1.24 -32.26 -28.83
C GLY A 304 -2.38 -31.22 -28.81
N LYS A 305 -3.34 -31.37 -27.89
CA LYS A 305 -4.44 -30.40 -27.68
C LYS A 305 -3.98 -28.97 -27.42
N PHE A 306 -2.83 -28.82 -26.77
CA PHE A 306 -2.24 -27.53 -26.45
C PHE A 306 -1.56 -26.92 -27.67
N LYS A 307 -0.87 -27.71 -28.49
CA LYS A 307 -0.31 -27.27 -29.78
C LYS A 307 -1.40 -26.78 -30.74
N ASP A 308 -2.48 -27.54 -30.86
CA ASP A 308 -3.58 -27.24 -31.78
C ASP A 308 -4.18 -25.84 -31.54
N ARG A 309 -4.29 -25.41 -30.28
CA ARG A 309 -4.83 -24.09 -29.88
C ARG A 309 -4.03 -22.92 -30.42
N PHE A 310 -2.69 -23.02 -30.47
CA PHE A 310 -1.85 -21.95 -31.00
C PHE A 310 -2.00 -21.76 -32.52
N HIS A 311 -2.55 -22.76 -33.22
CA HIS A 311 -2.92 -22.68 -34.63
C HIS A 311 -4.37 -22.22 -34.84
N GLU A 312 -5.22 -22.22 -33.80
CA GLU A 312 -6.57 -21.67 -33.85
C GLU A 312 -6.52 -20.13 -33.86
N PHE A 313 -6.80 -19.54 -35.02
CA PHE A 313 -6.73 -18.09 -35.23
C PHE A 313 -7.61 -17.31 -34.25
N ASP A 314 -8.85 -17.77 -34.02
CA ASP A 314 -9.79 -17.11 -33.10
C ASP A 314 -9.29 -17.12 -31.66
N TRP A 315 -8.74 -18.26 -31.21
CA TRP A 315 -8.17 -18.39 -29.87
C TRP A 315 -6.98 -17.44 -29.69
N PHE A 316 -6.05 -17.44 -30.64
CA PHE A 316 -4.87 -16.59 -30.57
C PHE A 316 -5.22 -15.08 -30.62
N THR A 317 -6.26 -14.72 -31.38
CA THR A 317 -6.81 -13.36 -31.38
C THR A 317 -7.42 -12.98 -30.02
N MET A 318 -8.10 -13.91 -29.35
CA MET A 318 -8.56 -13.69 -27.98
C MET A 318 -7.40 -13.51 -27.00
N VAL A 319 -6.29 -14.24 -27.16
CA VAL A 319 -5.08 -14.05 -26.35
C VAL A 319 -4.48 -12.66 -26.56
N ALA A 320 -4.40 -12.18 -27.81
CA ALA A 320 -3.96 -10.82 -28.12
C ALA A 320 -4.85 -9.76 -27.47
N TYR A 321 -6.17 -9.91 -27.59
CA TYR A 321 -7.13 -9.00 -26.97
C TYR A 321 -7.00 -8.98 -25.45
N LEU A 322 -6.86 -10.16 -24.82
CA LEU A 322 -6.64 -10.27 -23.38
C LEU A 322 -5.33 -9.61 -22.97
N CYS A 323 -4.25 -9.82 -23.73
CA CYS A 323 -2.96 -9.17 -23.49
C CYS A 323 -3.12 -7.64 -23.44
N ASP A 324 -3.72 -7.05 -24.46
CA ASP A 324 -3.92 -5.61 -24.53
C ASP A 324 -4.81 -5.08 -23.39
N ILE A 325 -5.98 -5.70 -23.13
CA ILE A 325 -6.89 -5.27 -22.05
C ILE A 325 -6.21 -5.38 -20.68
N PHE A 326 -5.54 -6.49 -20.38
CA PHE A 326 -4.86 -6.63 -19.09
C PHE A 326 -3.66 -5.69 -18.95
N CYS A 327 -2.98 -5.31 -20.04
CA CYS A 327 -1.95 -4.27 -19.99
C CYS A 327 -2.55 -2.90 -19.63
N LEU A 328 -3.67 -2.55 -20.25
CA LEU A 328 -4.38 -1.29 -19.98
C LEU A 328 -4.92 -1.21 -18.55
N LEU A 329 -5.49 -2.32 -18.04
CA LEU A 329 -5.93 -2.43 -16.65
C LEU A 329 -4.75 -2.35 -15.68
N SER A 330 -3.62 -2.99 -15.99
CA SER A 330 -2.41 -2.83 -15.17
C SER A 330 -1.90 -1.39 -15.14
N GLU A 331 -1.93 -0.65 -16.26
CA GLU A 331 -1.60 0.78 -16.29
C GLU A 331 -2.57 1.59 -15.42
N LEU A 332 -3.87 1.32 -15.51
CA LEU A 332 -4.87 1.96 -14.67
C LEU A 332 -4.61 1.70 -13.19
N SER A 333 -4.44 0.44 -12.79
CA SER A 333 -4.15 0.11 -11.39
C SER A 333 -2.87 0.77 -10.90
N LEU A 334 -1.80 0.83 -11.70
CA LEU A 334 -0.58 1.55 -11.35
C LEU A 334 -0.83 3.06 -11.18
N ASN A 335 -1.67 3.67 -12.00
CA ASN A 335 -2.08 5.07 -11.83
C ASN A 335 -2.94 5.28 -10.57
N LEU A 336 -3.67 4.23 -10.13
CA LEU A 336 -4.45 4.19 -8.89
C LEU A 336 -3.61 3.79 -7.65
N GLN A 337 -2.33 3.47 -7.84
CA GLN A 337 -1.37 3.15 -6.78
C GLN A 337 -0.57 4.40 -6.43
N GLY A 338 -0.90 5.05 -5.32
CA GLY A 338 -0.24 6.27 -4.90
C GLY A 338 -0.82 6.83 -3.62
N THR A 339 -0.05 7.67 -2.93
CA THR A 339 -0.45 8.25 -1.64
C THR A 339 -1.37 9.46 -1.79
N LYS A 340 -1.29 10.18 -2.93
CA LYS A 340 -2.05 11.42 -3.19
C LYS A 340 -3.29 11.23 -4.05
N ILE A 341 -3.84 10.03 -4.09
CA ILE A 341 -4.99 9.71 -4.96
C ILE A 341 -6.27 10.02 -4.20
N ASN A 342 -7.16 10.75 -4.87
CA ASN A 342 -8.47 11.11 -4.38
C ASN A 342 -9.56 10.50 -5.27
N ILE A 343 -10.81 10.64 -4.84
CA ILE A 343 -11.97 10.05 -5.51
C ILE A 343 -12.15 10.54 -6.95
N PHE A 344 -11.86 11.81 -7.24
CA PHE A 344 -11.95 12.35 -8.60
C PHE A 344 -10.95 11.71 -9.56
N LYS A 345 -9.76 11.33 -9.07
CA LYS A 345 -8.77 10.64 -9.90
C LYS A 345 -9.23 9.23 -10.29
N VAL A 346 -9.97 8.55 -9.41
CA VAL A 346 -10.60 7.26 -9.73
C VAL A 346 -11.70 7.42 -10.78
N ASP A 347 -12.40 8.55 -10.77
CA ASP A 347 -13.49 8.82 -11.70
C ASP A 347 -13.05 9.31 -13.08
N GLU A 348 -11.76 9.62 -13.27
CA GLU A 348 -11.14 9.94 -14.59
C GLU A 348 -11.03 8.68 -15.48
N LYS A 349 -12.17 8.07 -15.77
CA LYS A 349 -12.37 6.87 -16.60
C LYS A 349 -12.49 7.21 -18.08
N GLU A 350 -12.16 8.43 -18.49
CA GLU A 350 -12.24 8.87 -19.89
C GLU A 350 -11.50 7.90 -20.81
N LYS A 351 -10.35 7.38 -20.37
CA LYS A 351 -9.60 6.32 -21.07
C LYS A 351 -10.40 5.03 -21.18
N LEU A 352 -10.97 4.50 -20.08
CA LEU A 352 -11.78 3.27 -20.11
C LEU A 352 -13.03 3.40 -20.99
N CYS A 353 -13.73 4.54 -20.89
CA CYS A 353 -14.90 4.84 -21.71
C CYS A 353 -14.54 4.96 -23.20
N LEU A 354 -13.44 5.66 -23.50
CA LEU A 354 -12.90 5.78 -24.86
C LEU A 354 -12.48 4.41 -25.41
N TRP A 355 -11.85 3.55 -24.62
CA TRP A 355 -11.48 2.20 -25.05
C TRP A 355 -12.72 1.34 -25.32
N ALA A 356 -13.72 1.37 -24.45
CA ALA A 356 -14.98 0.68 -24.70
C ALA A 356 -15.67 1.19 -25.98
N GLN A 357 -15.70 2.50 -26.21
CA GLN A 357 -16.22 3.09 -27.45
C GLN A 357 -15.39 2.69 -28.68
N ARG A 358 -14.06 2.63 -28.57
CA ARG A 358 -13.15 2.22 -29.64
C ARG A 358 -13.38 0.74 -30.00
N VAL A 359 -13.49 -0.14 -29.02
CA VAL A 359 -13.83 -1.56 -29.23
C VAL A 359 -15.20 -1.69 -29.91
N ASN A 360 -16.20 -0.95 -29.45
CA ASN A 360 -17.54 -0.94 -30.06
C ASN A 360 -17.54 -0.44 -31.51
N LYS A 361 -16.66 0.51 -31.83
CA LYS A 361 -16.45 1.04 -33.20
C LYS A 361 -15.46 0.21 -34.02
N ARG A 362 -15.07 -0.99 -33.55
CA ARG A 362 -14.05 -1.86 -34.17
C ARG A 362 -12.70 -1.15 -34.45
N ASN A 363 -12.38 -0.14 -33.64
CA ASN A 363 -11.13 0.61 -33.74
C ASN A 363 -10.13 0.10 -32.70
N PHE A 364 -9.25 -0.79 -33.13
CA PHE A 364 -8.25 -1.39 -32.24
C PHE A 364 -6.90 -0.66 -32.23
N LYS A 365 -6.79 0.57 -32.76
CA LYS A 365 -5.51 1.31 -32.82
C LYS A 365 -4.80 1.53 -31.47
N SER A 366 -5.49 1.27 -30.35
CA SER A 366 -4.95 1.34 -28.98
C SER A 366 -4.57 -0.03 -28.39
N PHE A 367 -4.73 -1.09 -29.17
CA PHE A 367 -4.54 -2.49 -28.80
C PHE A 367 -3.43 -3.01 -29.72
N CYS A 368 -2.18 -2.80 -29.33
CA CYS A 368 -1.01 -3.03 -30.19
C CYS A 368 -0.97 -4.47 -30.70
N THR A 369 -1.18 -5.44 -29.81
CA THR A 369 -1.12 -6.87 -30.14
C THR A 369 -2.31 -7.30 -30.99
N SER A 370 -3.50 -6.75 -30.73
CA SER A 370 -4.71 -7.05 -31.51
C SER A 370 -4.72 -6.40 -32.89
N THR A 371 -4.00 -5.29 -33.07
CA THR A 371 -3.86 -4.59 -34.35
C THR A 371 -3.03 -5.40 -35.35
N GLU A 372 -2.11 -6.25 -34.88
CA GLU A 372 -1.32 -7.14 -35.74
C GLU A 372 -2.16 -8.29 -36.36
N LEU A 373 -3.33 -8.59 -35.78
CA LEU A 373 -4.21 -9.72 -36.17
C LEU A 373 -5.50 -9.27 -36.89
N GLN A 374 -5.58 -8.02 -37.33
CA GLN A 374 -6.83 -7.26 -37.55
C GLN A 374 -7.76 -7.71 -38.69
N GLU A 375 -7.43 -8.72 -39.51
CA GLU A 375 -8.21 -8.95 -40.74
C GLU A 375 -9.45 -9.87 -40.62
N LYS A 376 -9.71 -10.58 -39.51
CA LYS A 376 -10.73 -11.67 -39.55
C LYS A 376 -11.64 -11.92 -38.35
N CYS A 377 -11.64 -11.13 -37.28
CA CYS A 377 -12.39 -11.52 -36.07
C CYS A 377 -13.62 -10.64 -35.77
N ASP A 378 -14.81 -11.24 -35.78
CA ASP A 378 -16.11 -10.63 -35.41
C ASP A 378 -16.39 -10.65 -33.89
N PHE A 379 -15.39 -11.00 -33.07
CA PHE A 379 -15.58 -11.41 -31.67
C PHE A 379 -15.91 -10.27 -30.68
N CYS A 380 -15.76 -8.99 -31.05
CA CYS A 380 -16.01 -7.87 -30.15
C CYS A 380 -17.51 -7.54 -30.01
N SER A 381 -18.24 -8.42 -29.34
CA SER A 381 -19.57 -8.10 -28.82
C SER A 381 -19.44 -7.47 -27.42
N ASN A 382 -19.55 -6.14 -27.38
CA ASN A 382 -19.77 -5.28 -26.22
C ASN A 382 -18.97 -5.63 -24.93
N PRO A 383 -17.81 -5.00 -24.67
CA PRO A 383 -17.45 -4.73 -23.28
C PRO A 383 -18.61 -3.93 -22.68
N ARG A 384 -19.43 -4.58 -21.85
CA ARG A 384 -20.61 -3.96 -21.24
C ARG A 384 -20.13 -2.79 -20.38
N THR A 385 -20.19 -1.58 -20.93
CA THR A 385 -19.92 -0.32 -20.22
C THR A 385 -20.74 -0.22 -18.93
N SER A 386 -21.92 -0.86 -18.90
CA SER A 386 -22.75 -0.99 -17.71
C SER A 386 -22.07 -1.69 -16.54
N ILE A 387 -21.19 -2.68 -16.78
CA ILE A 387 -20.46 -3.40 -15.72
C ILE A 387 -19.41 -2.48 -15.08
N LEU A 388 -18.68 -1.70 -15.90
CA LEU A 388 -17.72 -0.73 -15.37
C LEU A 388 -18.42 0.35 -14.54
N ASN A 389 -19.62 0.78 -14.93
CA ASN A 389 -20.42 1.74 -14.16
C ASN A 389 -20.96 1.16 -12.84
N GLU A 390 -21.22 -0.14 -12.77
CA GLU A 390 -21.59 -0.84 -11.53
C GLU A 390 -20.41 -0.86 -10.54
N TYR A 391 -19.24 -1.27 -11.03
CA TYR A 391 -18.01 -1.30 -10.23
C TYR A 391 -17.36 0.06 -10.05
N PHE A 392 -17.79 1.10 -10.73
CA PHE A 392 -17.33 2.46 -10.51
C PHE A 392 -18.43 3.46 -10.90
N PRO A 393 -19.36 3.80 -9.98
CA PRO A 393 -20.40 4.77 -10.25
C PRO A 393 -19.79 6.14 -10.50
N PRO A 394 -20.45 6.98 -11.31
CA PRO A 394 -20.04 8.36 -11.48
C PRO A 394 -20.11 9.10 -10.15
N ILE A 395 -19.24 10.09 -9.96
CA ILE A 395 -19.35 10.99 -8.82
C ILE A 395 -20.62 11.84 -9.00
N ASP A 396 -21.33 12.05 -7.88
CA ASP A 396 -22.45 12.97 -7.79
C ASP A 396 -22.00 14.37 -8.24
N ALA A 397 -22.65 14.91 -9.27
CA ALA A 397 -22.21 16.13 -9.90
C ALA A 397 -22.36 17.36 -8.96
N SER A 398 -23.17 17.24 -7.89
CA SER A 398 -23.21 18.20 -6.77
C SER A 398 -21.89 18.35 -6.01
N LYS A 399 -20.93 17.46 -6.25
CA LYS A 399 -19.58 17.47 -5.65
C LYS A 399 -18.52 18.06 -6.57
N MET A 400 -18.86 18.47 -7.79
CA MET A 400 -17.87 18.95 -8.77
C MET A 400 -17.17 20.24 -8.37
N TRP A 401 -17.83 21.09 -7.56
CA TRP A 401 -17.19 22.27 -6.96
C TRP A 401 -16.01 21.90 -6.05
N ILE A 402 -16.01 20.69 -5.46
CA ILE A 402 -14.87 20.20 -4.66
C ILE A 402 -13.68 19.88 -5.57
N LYS A 403 -13.93 19.40 -6.80
CA LYS A 403 -12.88 19.10 -7.80
C LYS A 403 -12.23 20.38 -8.30
N ASN A 404 -13.03 21.39 -8.61
CA ASN A 404 -12.55 22.69 -9.05
C ASN A 404 -13.50 23.80 -8.57
N PRO A 405 -13.13 24.55 -7.52
CA PRO A 405 -13.97 25.61 -6.99
C PRO A 405 -13.90 26.92 -7.80
N PHE A 406 -13.07 27.00 -8.84
CA PHE A 406 -12.95 28.18 -9.71
C PHE A 406 -13.77 28.08 -11.00
N THR A 407 -14.49 26.97 -11.21
CA THR A 407 -15.38 26.74 -12.35
C THR A 407 -16.82 26.52 -11.91
N VAL A 408 -17.21 27.13 -10.79
CA VAL A 408 -18.55 27.01 -10.22
C VAL A 408 -19.54 27.67 -11.18
N ASP A 409 -20.44 26.87 -11.73
CA ASP A 409 -21.57 27.36 -12.52
C ASP A 409 -22.76 27.62 -11.59
N THR A 410 -23.01 28.90 -11.32
CA THR A 410 -24.10 29.36 -10.45
C THR A 410 -25.50 29.05 -10.98
N GLU A 411 -25.62 28.68 -12.26
CA GLU A 411 -26.89 28.28 -12.89
C GLU A 411 -27.14 26.77 -12.80
N ASN A 412 -26.18 25.99 -12.26
CA ASN A 412 -26.32 24.55 -12.12
C ASN A 412 -27.31 24.19 -11.00
N GLU A 413 -28.35 23.42 -11.33
CA GLU A 413 -29.40 22.95 -10.41
C GLU A 413 -28.86 22.21 -9.17
N GLU A 414 -27.70 21.57 -9.27
CA GLU A 414 -27.08 20.85 -8.15
C GLU A 414 -26.34 21.77 -7.18
N ILE A 415 -25.84 22.92 -7.65
CA ILE A 415 -25.27 23.97 -6.80
C ILE A 415 -26.39 24.73 -6.07
N LEU A 416 -27.56 24.86 -6.70
CA LEU A 416 -28.76 25.45 -6.07
C LEU A 416 -29.34 24.61 -4.92
N GLN A 417 -28.90 23.36 -4.75
CA GLN A 417 -29.24 22.53 -3.57
C GLN A 417 -28.41 22.89 -2.32
N LEU A 418 -27.33 23.64 -2.49
CA LEU A 418 -26.55 24.20 -1.39
C LEU A 418 -27.30 25.37 -0.75
N SER A 419 -26.97 25.70 0.49
CA SER A 419 -27.58 26.88 1.14
C SER A 419 -27.09 28.18 0.49
N ALA A 420 -27.87 29.26 0.54
CA ALA A 420 -27.47 30.55 -0.04
C ALA A 420 -26.10 31.03 0.47
N SER A 421 -25.84 30.87 1.76
CA SER A 421 -24.54 31.20 2.37
C SER A 421 -23.38 30.35 1.85
N GLU A 422 -23.63 29.10 1.44
CA GLU A 422 -22.60 28.23 0.83
C GLU A 422 -22.29 28.68 -0.58
N VAL A 423 -23.32 29.04 -1.36
CA VAL A 423 -23.16 29.53 -2.73
C VAL A 423 -22.37 30.84 -2.73
N ASP A 424 -22.72 31.80 -1.87
CA ASP A 424 -21.99 33.07 -1.75
C ASP A 424 -20.52 32.84 -1.39
N SER A 425 -20.26 31.97 -0.41
CA SER A 425 -18.90 31.61 0.01
C SER A 425 -18.08 30.95 -1.10
N LEU A 426 -18.71 30.11 -1.95
CA LEU A 426 -18.04 29.52 -3.10
C LEU A 426 -17.77 30.55 -4.21
N ILE A 427 -18.68 31.51 -4.43
CA ILE A 427 -18.47 32.59 -5.38
C ILE A 427 -17.29 33.46 -4.94
N GLU A 428 -17.24 33.87 -3.67
CA GLU A 428 -16.13 34.63 -3.11
C GLU A 428 -14.79 33.91 -3.28
N LEU A 429 -14.73 32.63 -2.94
CA LEU A 429 -13.54 31.79 -3.14
C LEU A 429 -13.13 31.72 -4.61
N SER A 430 -14.10 31.56 -5.53
CA SER A 430 -13.84 31.47 -6.97
C SER A 430 -13.24 32.76 -7.56
N CYS A 431 -13.50 33.90 -6.93
CA CYS A 431 -12.97 35.21 -7.33
C CYS A 431 -11.59 35.51 -6.72
N ASP A 432 -11.09 34.70 -5.78
CA ASP A 432 -9.80 34.91 -5.14
C ASP A 432 -8.63 34.47 -6.05
N SER A 433 -7.90 35.44 -6.59
CA SER A 433 -6.76 35.20 -7.46
C SER A 433 -5.59 34.52 -6.74
N ALA A 434 -5.37 34.80 -5.45
CA ALA A 434 -4.27 34.24 -4.69
C ALA A 434 -4.52 32.75 -4.39
N LEU A 435 -5.77 32.38 -4.04
CA LEU A 435 -6.16 30.99 -3.90
C LEU A 435 -6.07 30.24 -5.22
N LYS A 436 -6.45 30.86 -6.34
CA LYS A 436 -6.33 30.27 -7.67
C LYS A 436 -4.88 29.94 -8.04
N GLU A 437 -3.94 30.83 -7.74
CA GLU A 437 -2.51 30.57 -7.94
C GLU A 437 -1.96 29.45 -7.04
N ASN A 438 -2.53 29.27 -5.84
CA ASN A 438 -2.13 28.21 -4.92
C ASN A 438 -2.75 26.85 -5.26
N PHE A 439 -3.93 26.84 -5.90
CA PHE A 439 -4.64 25.63 -6.30
C PHE A 439 -3.79 24.70 -7.17
N ASP A 440 -3.08 25.26 -8.17
CA ASP A 440 -2.24 24.49 -9.08
C ASP A 440 -0.94 23.95 -8.42
N LYS A 441 -0.59 24.47 -7.22
CA LYS A 441 0.65 24.10 -6.50
C LYS A 441 0.43 23.02 -5.45
N LEU A 442 -0.79 22.88 -4.96
CA LEU A 442 -1.13 22.00 -3.83
C LEU A 442 -1.85 20.73 -4.32
N SER A 443 -1.90 19.71 -3.46
CA SER A 443 -2.86 18.64 -3.68
C SER A 443 -4.27 19.15 -3.39
N LEU A 444 -5.30 18.54 -3.99
CA LEU A 444 -6.67 19.02 -3.83
C LEU A 444 -7.11 19.12 -2.35
N ILE A 445 -6.76 18.12 -1.53
CA ILE A 445 -7.11 18.13 -0.11
C ILE A 445 -6.27 19.15 0.68
N ASP A 446 -5.00 19.33 0.35
CA ASP A 446 -4.15 20.33 1.01
C ASP A 446 -4.59 21.78 0.66
N PHE A 447 -5.07 21.99 -0.56
CA PHE A 447 -5.72 23.24 -0.95
C PHE A 447 -6.96 23.50 -0.08
N TRP A 448 -7.85 22.52 0.05
CA TRP A 448 -9.03 22.70 0.90
C TRP A 448 -8.66 22.90 2.38
N LEU A 449 -7.60 22.27 2.88
CA LEU A 449 -7.07 22.51 4.22
C LEU A 449 -6.54 23.95 4.39
N SER A 450 -5.88 24.52 3.38
CA SER A 450 -5.37 25.90 3.46
C SER A 450 -6.49 26.94 3.47
N CYS A 451 -7.62 26.66 2.81
CA CYS A 451 -8.82 27.50 2.81
C CYS A 451 -9.61 27.46 4.14
N ARG A 452 -9.25 26.62 5.12
CA ARG A 452 -10.06 26.37 6.32
C ARG A 452 -10.32 27.63 7.17
N ASN A 453 -9.37 28.54 7.25
CA ASN A 453 -9.51 29.74 8.09
C ASN A 453 -10.50 30.76 7.50
N GLU A 454 -10.51 30.92 6.18
CA GLU A 454 -11.32 31.92 5.47
C GLU A 454 -12.66 31.33 5.01
N TYR A 455 -12.67 30.06 4.58
CA TYR A 455 -13.81 29.36 3.99
C TYR A 455 -14.10 28.05 4.74
N SER A 456 -14.23 28.14 6.07
CA SER A 456 -14.33 26.99 6.99
C SER A 456 -15.37 25.94 6.58
N HIS A 457 -16.59 26.37 6.28
CA HIS A 457 -17.69 25.44 6.00
C HIS A 457 -17.52 24.66 4.68
N SER A 458 -17.14 25.36 3.60
CA SER A 458 -16.86 24.74 2.29
C SER A 458 -15.62 23.84 2.37
N SER A 459 -14.58 24.30 3.06
CA SER A 459 -13.37 23.52 3.35
C SER A 459 -13.70 22.24 4.11
N GLU A 460 -14.48 22.29 5.19
CA GLU A 460 -14.84 21.11 5.96
C GLU A 460 -15.60 20.07 5.14
N LYS A 461 -16.58 20.49 4.33
CA LYS A 461 -17.31 19.58 3.43
C LYS A 461 -16.38 18.91 2.42
N ALA A 462 -15.50 19.70 1.80
CA ALA A 462 -14.53 19.22 0.84
C ALA A 462 -13.52 18.25 1.47
N VAL A 463 -12.96 18.60 2.62
CA VAL A 463 -12.01 17.75 3.37
C VAL A 463 -12.67 16.45 3.79
N LYS A 464 -13.89 16.47 4.36
CA LYS A 464 -14.63 15.24 4.71
C LYS A 464 -14.85 14.32 3.51
N PHE A 465 -15.11 14.89 2.34
CA PHE A 465 -15.32 14.13 1.11
C PHE A 465 -14.02 13.53 0.54
N LEU A 466 -12.90 14.25 0.68
CA LEU A 466 -11.59 13.84 0.13
C LEU A 466 -10.74 13.01 1.10
N MET A 467 -11.05 13.06 2.41
CA MET A 467 -10.31 12.38 3.48
C MET A 467 -10.33 10.84 3.36
N PRO A 468 -11.43 10.16 2.97
CA PRO A 468 -11.41 8.71 2.80
C PRO A 468 -10.33 8.25 1.80
N PHE A 469 -9.69 7.12 2.09
CA PHE A 469 -8.82 6.48 1.12
C PHE A 469 -9.66 5.92 -0.03
N VAL A 470 -9.07 5.85 -1.22
CA VAL A 470 -9.74 5.28 -2.40
C VAL A 470 -9.22 3.90 -2.78
N THR A 471 -8.11 3.49 -2.18
CA THR A 471 -7.50 2.18 -2.35
C THR A 471 -7.01 1.63 -1.01
N THR A 472 -6.79 0.32 -0.94
CA THR A 472 -6.09 -0.36 0.15
C THR A 472 -4.57 -0.43 -0.10
N TYR A 473 -4.05 0.40 -0.99
CA TYR A 473 -2.66 0.34 -1.49
C TYR A 473 -1.61 0.40 -0.38
N LYS A 474 -1.82 1.22 0.67
CA LYS A 474 -0.91 1.27 1.82
C LYS A 474 -0.83 -0.05 2.59
N CYS A 475 -1.94 -0.78 2.72
CA CYS A 475 -1.94 -2.10 3.33
C CYS A 475 -1.22 -3.08 2.40
N GLU A 476 -1.59 -3.12 1.12
CA GLU A 476 -1.04 -4.02 0.11
C GLU A 476 0.49 -3.88 -0.05
N THR A 477 1.02 -2.66 -0.06
CA THR A 477 2.47 -2.42 -0.09
C THR A 477 3.17 -2.87 1.18
N SER A 478 2.54 -2.65 2.33
CA SER A 478 3.06 -3.01 3.64
C SER A 478 3.05 -4.52 3.90
N PHE A 479 2.19 -5.27 3.22
CA PHE A 479 2.19 -6.73 3.23
C PHE A 479 3.53 -7.31 2.77
N SER A 480 4.17 -6.70 1.77
CA SER A 480 5.50 -7.13 1.32
C SER A 480 6.55 -6.96 2.41
N SER A 481 6.49 -5.86 3.16
CA SER A 481 7.34 -5.63 4.33
C SER A 481 7.07 -6.65 5.43
N LEU A 482 5.80 -6.91 5.74
CA LEU A 482 5.39 -7.92 6.73
C LEU A 482 5.95 -9.31 6.39
N VAL A 483 5.80 -9.75 5.14
CA VAL A 483 6.31 -11.05 4.66
C VAL A 483 7.85 -11.08 4.69
N PHE A 484 8.51 -9.95 4.42
CA PHE A 484 9.97 -9.87 4.53
C PHE A 484 10.46 -10.01 5.98
N PHE A 485 9.77 -9.37 6.93
CA PHE A 485 10.07 -9.51 8.36
C PHE A 485 9.79 -10.94 8.84
N LYS A 486 8.58 -11.45 8.59
CA LYS A 486 8.14 -12.82 8.90
C LYS A 486 8.48 -13.78 7.76
N ASN A 487 9.73 -14.22 7.75
CA ASN A 487 10.18 -15.31 6.89
C ASN A 487 10.25 -16.65 7.65
N LYS A 488 10.63 -17.72 6.95
CA LYS A 488 10.74 -19.08 7.50
C LYS A 488 11.58 -19.18 8.79
N TYR A 489 12.53 -18.28 8.99
CA TYR A 489 13.42 -18.26 10.16
C TYR A 489 12.96 -17.31 11.27
N ARG A 490 11.99 -16.42 11.00
CA ARG A 490 11.50 -15.36 11.91
C ARG A 490 9.98 -15.33 12.04
N ASN A 491 9.31 -16.45 11.79
CA ASN A 491 7.84 -16.52 11.76
C ASN A 491 7.15 -16.18 13.10
N ARG A 492 7.87 -16.24 14.23
CA ARG A 492 7.38 -15.86 15.58
C ARG A 492 7.70 -14.41 15.99
N LEU A 493 8.31 -13.62 15.11
CA LEU A 493 8.62 -12.22 15.42
C LEU A 493 7.33 -11.41 15.60
N ASN A 494 7.24 -10.62 16.67
CA ASN A 494 6.27 -9.54 16.73
C ASN A 494 6.73 -8.42 15.78
N VAL A 495 6.09 -8.30 14.63
CA VAL A 495 6.54 -7.40 13.56
C VAL A 495 6.06 -5.97 13.73
N GLU A 496 5.07 -5.70 14.58
CA GLU A 496 4.45 -4.38 14.68
C GLU A 496 5.46 -3.27 15.01
N PRO A 497 6.40 -3.42 15.97
CA PRO A 497 7.40 -2.39 16.23
C PRO A 497 8.33 -2.12 15.05
N ASP A 498 8.86 -3.18 14.42
CA ASP A 498 9.74 -3.06 13.25
C ASP A 498 9.02 -2.45 12.05
N LEU A 499 7.76 -2.86 11.83
CA LEU A 499 6.94 -2.39 10.73
C LEU A 499 6.59 -0.92 10.89
N ARG A 500 6.25 -0.47 12.11
CA ARG A 500 5.99 0.95 12.38
C ARG A 500 7.21 1.80 12.04
N ILE A 501 8.40 1.44 12.51
CA ILE A 501 9.63 2.19 12.19
C ILE A 501 9.90 2.21 10.68
N LYS A 502 9.66 1.09 9.97
CA LYS A 502 9.90 1.00 8.53
C LYS A 502 8.92 1.83 7.69
N LEU A 503 7.71 2.05 8.19
CA LEU A 503 6.63 2.72 7.46
C LEU A 503 6.43 4.19 7.86
N SER A 504 7.04 4.62 8.96
CA SER A 504 7.19 6.03 9.36
C SER A 504 8.33 6.70 8.62
#